data_AF-A0A356CR96-F1
#
_entry.id   AF-A0A356CR96-F1
#
_cell.length_a   1.000
_cell.length_b   1.000
_cell.length_c   1.000
_cell.angle_alpha   90.00
_cell.angle_beta   90.00
_cell.angle_gamma   90.00
#
_symmetry.space_group_name_H-M   'P 1'
#
loop_
_entity.id
_entity.type
_entity.pdbx_description
1 polymer ?
#
loop_
_entity_poly.entity_id
_entity_poly.type
_entity_poly.pdbx_seq_one_letter_code
_entity_poly.pdbx_strand_id
1 'polypeptide(L)' 'MKKQNEKINLNETLKKLASIVSWFESQSEVDVEKGLEYVKEGATLIKASRERLSEIENEFKEIKKEL' A
#
# COMPACT_ATOMS: atom_id res chain seq x y z
N MET A 1 -1.14 -9.93 -24.40
CA MET A 1 -2.25 -9.72 -23.44
C MET A 1 -1.91 -8.52 -22.57
N LYS A 2 -2.61 -7.40 -22.73
CA LYS A 2 -2.40 -6.22 -21.88
C LYS A 2 -3.02 -6.53 -20.51
N LYS A 3 -2.21 -6.78 -19.48
CA LYS A 3 -2.71 -6.82 -18.09
C LYS A 3 -3.39 -5.47 -17.84
N GLN A 4 -4.70 -5.47 -17.68
CA GLN A 4 -5.41 -4.31 -17.16
C GLN A 4 -4.77 -4.01 -15.80
N ASN A 5 -4.21 -2.81 -15.63
CA ASN A 5 -3.77 -2.30 -14.35
C ASN A 5 -5.00 -2.27 -13.44
N GLU A 6 -5.18 -3.29 -12.60
CA GLU A 6 -6.06 -3.19 -11.45
C GLU A 6 -5.50 -2.05 -10.60
N LYS A 7 -6.17 -0.88 -10.65
CA LYS A 7 -5.83 0.26 -9.81
C LYS A 7 -5.79 -0.24 -8.37
N ILE A 8 -4.70 0.07 -7.68
CA ILE A 8 -4.49 -0.37 -6.31
C ILE A 8 -5.65 0.12 -5.45
N ASN A 9 -6.28 -0.82 -4.75
CA ASN A 9 -7.30 -0.50 -3.77
C ASN A 9 -6.62 -0.08 -2.46
N LEU A 10 -6.66 1.22 -2.15
CA LEU A 10 -6.02 1.77 -0.96
C LEU A 10 -6.57 1.16 0.34
N ASN A 11 -7.86 0.83 0.41
CA ASN A 11 -8.45 0.21 1.60
C ASN A 11 -7.85 -1.19 1.85
N GLU A 12 -7.77 -2.01 0.79
CA GLU A 12 -7.16 -3.34 0.89
C GLU A 12 -5.66 -3.26 1.21
N THR A 13 -4.95 -2.29 0.63
CA THR A 13 -3.54 -2.06 0.96
C THR A 13 -3.34 -1.68 2.43
N LEU A 14 -4.20 -0.81 2.97
CA LEU A 14 -4.14 -0.44 4.39
C LEU A 14 -4.43 -1.62 5.31
N LYS A 15 -5.38 -2.50 4.97
CA LYS A 15 -5.63 -3.75 5.71
C LYS A 15 -4.41 -4.68 5.70
N LYS A 16 -3.74 -4.80 4.56
CA LYS A 16 -2.50 -5.60 4.45
C LYS A 16 -1.37 -5.02 5.31
N LEU A 17 -1.16 -3.70 5.25
CA LEU A 17 -0.18 -3.01 6.09
C LEU A 17 -0.48 -3.20 7.59
N ALA A 18 -1.75 -3.10 8.00
CA ALA A 18 -2.17 -3.36 9.37
C ALA A 18 -1.91 -4.82 9.78
N SER A 19 -2.10 -5.77 8.87
CA SER A 19 -1.81 -7.20 9.11
C SER A 19 -0.31 -7.44 9.29
N ILE A 20 0.54 -6.76 8.51
CA ILE A 20 2.00 -6.80 8.68
C ILE A 20 2.40 -6.28 10.06
N VAL A 21 1.87 -5.12 10.47
CA VAL A 21 2.14 -4.55 11.80
C VAL A 21 1.69 -5.50 12.90
N SER A 22 0.47 -6.04 12.80
CA SER A 22 -0.06 -7.00 13.76
C SER A 22 0.80 -8.27 13.86
N TRP A 23 1.35 -8.75 12.74
CA TRP A 23 2.30 -9.85 12.77
C TRP A 23 3.52 -9.52 13.63
N PHE A 24 4.17 -8.38 13.40
CA PHE A 24 5.33 -7.94 14.19
C PHE A 24 5.00 -7.80 15.68
N GLU A 25 3.86 -7.20 16.02
CA GLU A 25 3.43 -6.97 17.41
C GLU A 25 3.09 -8.28 18.14
N SER A 26 2.70 -9.33 17.40
CA SER A 26 2.37 -10.63 17.99
C SER A 26 3.60 -11.50 18.30
N GLN A 27 4.80 -11.12 17.86
CA GLN A 27 6.01 -11.92 18.07
C GLN A 27 6.64 -11.62 19.44
N SER A 28 6.85 -12.66 20.26
CA SER A 28 7.66 -12.55 21.49
C SER A 28 9.17 -12.55 21.19
N GLU A 29 9.58 -13.34 20.20
CA GLU A 29 10.89 -13.30 19.57
C GLU A 29 10.68 -13.22 18.07
N VAL A 30 11.31 -12.25 17.42
CA VAL A 30 11.07 -11.97 16.01
C VAL A 30 11.90 -12.90 15.13
N ASP A 31 11.22 -13.65 14.26
CA ASP A 31 11.86 -14.29 13.12
C ASP A 31 12.36 -13.20 12.15
N VAL A 32 13.68 -13.02 12.10
CA VAL A 32 14.33 -11.95 11.34
C VAL A 32 14.20 -12.15 9.83
N GLU A 33 14.24 -13.39 9.34
CA GLU A 33 14.13 -13.68 7.90
C GLU A 33 12.72 -13.33 7.41
N LYS A 34 11.71 -13.82 8.14
CA LYS A 34 10.31 -13.49 7.85
C LYS A 34 10.00 -12.01 8.05
N GLY A 35 10.59 -11.40 9.07
CA GLY A 35 10.49 -9.96 9.29
C GLY A 35 11.01 -9.16 8.09
N LEU A 36 12.15 -9.56 7.52
CA LEU A 36 12.71 -8.91 6.33
C LEU A 36 11.78 -9.02 5.11
N GLU A 37 11.09 -10.16 4.94
CA GLU A 37 10.08 -10.33 3.89
C GLU A 37 8.93 -9.33 4.05
N TYR A 38 8.37 -9.23 5.26
CA TYR A 38 7.28 -8.30 5.52
C TYR A 38 7.67 -6.83 5.42
N VAL A 39 8.92 -6.48 5.76
CA VAL A 39 9.45 -5.12 5.52
C VAL A 39 9.48 -4.81 4.03
N LYS A 40 9.95 -5.74 3.19
CA LYS A 40 9.98 -5.57 1.73
C LYS A 40 8.57 -5.47 1.13
N GLU A 41 7.64 -6.30 1.61
CA GLU A 41 6.23 -6.23 1.21
C GLU A 41 5.62 -4.88 1.60
N GLY A 42 5.78 -4.47 2.86
CA GLY A 42 5.30 -3.18 3.36
C GLY A 42 5.87 -2.00 2.57
N ALA A 43 7.16 -2.01 2.25
CA ALA A 43 7.78 -0.98 1.42
C ALA A 43 7.15 -0.89 0.02
N THR A 44 6.87 -2.04 -0.61
CA THR A 44 6.19 -2.13 -1.90
C THR A 44 4.77 -1.55 -1.82
N LEU A 45 3.99 -1.97 -0.81
CA LEU A 45 2.63 -1.49 -0.57
C LEU A 45 2.57 0.02 -0.33
N ILE A 46 3.50 0.57 0.45
CA ILE A 46 3.58 2.01 0.73
C ILE A 46 3.91 2.79 -0.55
N LYS A 47 4.90 2.34 -1.32
CA LYS A 47 5.28 3.01 -2.58
C LYS A 47 4.08 3.10 -3.52
N ALA A 48 3.40 1.99 -3.72
CA ALA A 48 2.28 1.91 -4.64
C ALA A 48 1.05 2.68 -4.14
N SER A 49 0.86 2.77 -2.81
CA SER A 49 -0.17 3.63 -2.20
C SER A 49 0.09 5.12 -2.44
N ARG A 50 1.35 5.56 -2.32
CA ARG A 50 1.74 6.96 -2.59
C ARG A 50 1.49 7.35 -4.05
N GLU A 51 1.80 6.44 -4.98
CA GLU A 51 1.50 6.63 -6.41
C GLU A 51 -0.01 6.80 -6.63
N ARG A 52 -0.84 5.91 -6.06
CA ARG A 52 -2.31 6.01 -6.19
C ARG A 52 -2.89 7.26 -5.54
N LEU A 53 -2.36 7.70 -4.40
CA LEU A 53 -2.78 8.95 -3.75
C LEU A 53 -2.47 10.18 -4.62
N SER A 54 -1.30 10.21 -5.26
CA SER A 54 -0.93 11.27 -6.19
C SER A 54 -1.87 11.32 -7.40
N GLU A 55 -2.25 10.16 -7.96
CA GLU A 55 -3.26 10.08 -9.02
C GLU A 55 -4.60 10.67 -8.56
N ILE A 56 -5.08 10.29 -7.38
CA ILE A 56 -6.34 10.80 -6.82
C ILE A 56 -6.27 12.31 -6.60
N GLU A 57 -5.16 12.84 -6.07
CA GLU A 57 -4.96 14.28 -5.88
C GLU A 57 -5.05 15.03 -7.22
N ASN A 58 -4.47 14.48 -8.29
CA ASN A 58 -4.56 15.07 -9.62
C ASN A 58 -5.99 15.00 -10.18
N GLU A 59 -6.70 13.88 -9.99
CA GLU A 59 -8.12 13.75 -10.35
C GLU A 59 -8.95 14.86 -9.65
N PHE A 60 -8.72 15.13 -8.36
CA PHE A 60 -9.37 16.24 -7.63
C PHE A 60 -9.02 17.63 -8.19
N LYS A 61 -7.76 17.87 -8.57
CA LYS A 61 -7.33 19.16 -9.14
C LYS A 61 -8.02 19.45 -10.46
N GLU A 62 -8.21 18.45 -11.32
CA GLU A 62 -8.92 18.64 -12.59
C GLU A 62 -10.40 18.95 -12.36
N ILE A 63 -11.08 18.21 -11.47
CA ILE A 63 -12.48 18.49 -11.10
C ILE A 63 -12.64 19.94 -10.60
N LYS A 64 -11.68 20.44 -9.80
CA LYS A 64 -11.70 21.82 -9.31
C LYS A 64 -11.59 22.87 -10.41
N LYS A 65 -10.95 22.57 -11.56
CA LYS A 65 -10.87 23.49 -12.69
C LYS A 65 -12.18 23.59 -13.48
N GLU A 66 -13.02 22.55 -13.38
CA GLU A 66 -14.32 22.49 -14.05
C GLU A 66 -15.45 23.17 -13.22
N LEU A 67 -15.14 23.59 -11.99
CA LEU A 67 -16.02 24.36 -11.09
C LEU A 67 -15.68 25.86 -11.15
#